data_AF-A0A933ISW9-F1
#
_entry.id   AF-A0A933ISW9-F1
#
_cell.length_a   1.000
_cell.length_b   1.000
_cell.length_c   1.000
_cell.angle_alpha   90.00
_cell.angle_beta   90.00
_cell.angle_gamma   90.00
#
_symmetry.space_group_name_H-M   'P 1'
#
loop_
_entity.id
_entity.type
_entity.pdbx_description
1 polymer ?
#
loop_
_entity_poly.entity_id
_entity_poly.type
_entity_poly.pdbx_seq_one_letter_code
_entity_poly.pdbx_strand_id
1 'polypeptide(L)' 'MPLWYVQVGAFSEKPNAESLRDLLVNAGFPTLVTSSERDNRVLYITRVGPYPSRVKAEIGAERLRKEGHQAVILQLKP' A
#
# COMPACT_ATOMS: atom_id res chain seq x y z
N MET A 1 -3.48 14.97 12.08
CA MET A 1 -2.14 14.35 12.05
C MET A 1 -1.97 13.66 10.70
N PRO A 2 -0.86 13.84 9.97
CA PRO A 2 -0.68 13.18 8.67
C PRO A 2 -0.53 11.68 8.86
N LEU A 3 -1.21 10.89 8.03
CA LEU A 3 -1.09 9.44 8.03
C LEU A 3 -0.13 9.00 6.92
N TRP A 4 0.75 8.08 7.25
CA TRP A 4 1.72 7.53 6.32
C TRP A 4 1.26 6.15 5.85
N TYR A 5 1.46 5.87 4.58
CA TYR A 5 1.12 4.60 3.95
C TYR A 5 2.30 4.14 3.11
N VAL A 6 2.37 2.84 2.86
CA VAL A 6 3.36 2.25 1.97
C VAL A 6 2.63 1.65 0.79
N GLN A 7 2.70 2.29 -0.37
CA GLN A 7 2.18 1.71 -1.60
C GLN A 7 3.08 0.56 -2.06
N VAL A 8 2.46 -0.58 -2.30
CA VAL A 8 3.14 -1.80 -2.74
C VAL A 8 2.83 -2.18 -4.19
N GLY A 9 1.74 -1.64 -4.73
CA GLY A 9 1.34 -1.88 -6.11
C GLY A 9 0.18 -0.99 -6.52
N ALA A 10 0.00 -0.82 -7.82
CA ALA A 10 -1.15 -0.17 -8.44
C ALA A 10 -1.60 -1.01 -9.63
N PHE A 11 -2.87 -1.41 -9.65
CA PHE A 11 -3.44 -2.33 -10.62
C PHE A 11 -4.64 -1.68 -11.29
N SER A 12 -4.86 -1.96 -12.58
CA SER A 12 -6.09 -1.57 -13.29
C SER A 12 -7.30 -2.44 -12.89
N GLU A 13 -7.03 -3.63 -12.34
CA GLU A 13 -8.04 -4.62 -11.98
C GLU A 13 -8.09 -4.84 -10.47
N LYS A 14 -9.31 -4.80 -9.92
CA LYS A 14 -9.56 -5.00 -8.50
C LYS A 14 -9.06 -6.36 -7.98
N PRO A 15 -9.29 -7.50 -8.66
CA PRO A 15 -8.86 -8.81 -8.16
C PRO A 15 -7.35 -8.94 -7.98
N ASN A 16 -6.56 -8.29 -8.83
CA ASN A 16 -5.10 -8.28 -8.72
C ASN A 16 -4.65 -7.54 -7.46
N ALA A 17 -5.26 -6.38 -7.19
CA ALA A 17 -4.99 -5.60 -5.99
C ALA A 17 -5.41 -6.33 -4.70
N GLU A 18 -6.55 -7.03 -4.73
CA GLU A 18 -7.05 -7.84 -3.61
C GLU A 18 -6.18 -9.06 -3.37
N SER A 19 -5.71 -9.74 -4.41
CA SER A 19 -4.79 -10.88 -4.27
C SER A 19 -3.50 -10.46 -3.57
N LEU A 20 -2.92 -9.32 -3.96
CA LEU A 20 -1.74 -8.78 -3.27
C LEU A 20 -2.04 -8.38 -1.83
N ARG A 21 -3.21 -7.77 -1.58
CA ARG A 21 -3.67 -7.46 -0.21
C ARG A 21 -3.67 -8.72 0.65
N ASP A 22 -4.28 -9.79 0.16
CA ASP A 22 -4.43 -11.03 0.93
C ASP A 22 -3.10 -11.69 1.21
N LEU A 23 -2.17 -11.70 0.25
CA LEU A 23 -0.80 -12.17 0.46
C LEU A 23 -0.11 -11.40 1.60
N LEU A 24 -0.19 -10.07 1.56
CA LEU A 24 0.46 -9.23 2.56
C LEU A 24 -0.22 -9.29 3.92
N VAL A 25 -1.55 -9.37 3.96
CA VAL A 25 -2.31 -9.56 5.20
C VAL A 25 -1.97 -10.89 5.85
N ASN A 26 -1.87 -11.97 5.06
CA ASN A 26 -1.43 -13.28 5.54
C ASN A 26 0.03 -13.28 6.04
N ALA A 27 0.89 -12.45 5.44
CA ALA A 27 2.26 -12.21 5.92
C ALA A 27 2.31 -11.31 7.17
N GLY A 28 1.18 -10.81 7.67
CA GLY A 28 1.08 -9.99 8.88
C GLY A 28 1.19 -8.49 8.64
N PHE A 29 1.09 -8.03 7.39
CA PHE A 29 1.09 -6.62 7.04
C PHE A 29 -0.34 -6.08 6.84
N PRO A 30 -0.78 -5.08 7.64
CA PRO A 30 -2.11 -4.51 7.48
C PRO A 30 -2.21 -3.75 6.16
N THR A 31 -2.86 -4.37 5.17
CA THR A 31 -2.94 -3.87 3.79
C THR A 31 -4.36 -3.47 3.43
N LEU A 32 -4.49 -2.34 2.72
CA LEU A 32 -5.73 -1.74 2.26
C LEU A 32 -5.63 -1.52 0.74
N VAL A 33 -6.74 -1.73 0.04
CA VAL A 33 -6.87 -1.39 -1.38
C VAL A 33 -7.68 -0.11 -1.48
N THR A 34 -7.12 0.90 -2.16
CA THR A 34 -7.80 2.17 -2.43
C THR A 34 -7.99 2.34 -3.92
N SER A 35 -9.19 2.71 -4.35
CA SER A 35 -9.44 3.10 -5.74
C SER A 35 -9.13 4.59 -5.93
N SER A 36 -8.33 4.93 -6.94
CA SER A 36 -8.11 6.30 -7.40
C SER A 36 -8.50 6.39 -8.85
N GLU A 37 -9.37 7.33 -9.18
CA GLU A 37 -9.69 7.64 -10.56
C GLU A 37 -8.69 8.67 -11.10
N ARG A 38 -8.07 8.35 -12.24
CA ARG A 38 -7.12 9.21 -12.96
C ARG A 38 -7.41 9.07 -14.45
N ASP A 39 -7.57 10.20 -15.14
CA ASP A 39 -7.72 10.23 -16.60
C ASP A 39 -8.81 9.26 -17.13
N ASN A 40 -9.98 9.27 -16.48
CA ASN A 40 -11.13 8.42 -16.82
C ASN A 40 -10.86 6.90 -16.70
N ARG A 41 -9.87 6.52 -15.88
CA ARG A 41 -9.53 5.13 -15.53
C ARG A 41 -9.47 4.97 -14.02
N VAL A 42 -10.02 3.86 -13.52
CA VAL A 42 -9.95 3.49 -12.11
C VAL A 42 -8.68 2.66 -11.87
N LEU A 43 -7.85 3.10 -10.94
CA LEU A 43 -6.67 2.38 -10.48
C LEU A 43 -6.89 1.91 -9.04
N TYR A 44 -6.67 0.62 -8.81
CA TYR A 44 -6.69 -0.02 -7.51
C TYR A 44 -5.27 -0.06 -6.95
N ILE A 45 -5.02 0.80 -5.97
CA ILE A 45 -3.73 0.97 -5.33
C ILE A 45 -3.72 0.19 -4.03
N THR A 46 -2.81 -0.77 -3.92
CA THR A 46 -2.60 -1.58 -2.71
C THR A 46 -1.56 -0.89 -1.82
N ARG A 47 -1.94 -0.63 -0.57
CA ARG A 47 -1.14 0.15 0.39
C ARG A 47 -1.13 -0.51 1.77
N VAL A 48 0.00 -0.51 2.46
CA VAL A 48 0.15 -1.01 3.83
C VAL A 48 0.12 0.16 4.81
N GLY A 49 -0.60 0.02 5.93
CA GLY A 49 -0.77 1.04 6.97
C GLY A 49 -2.17 1.02 7.59
N PRO A 50 -2.60 2.08 8.29
CA PRO A 50 -1.94 3.39 8.43
C PRO A 50 -0.78 3.41 9.43
N TYR A 51 0.27 4.18 9.10
CA TYR A 51 1.40 4.43 9.99
C TYR A 51 1.34 5.85 10.58
N PRO A 52 1.59 6.02 11.89
CA PRO A 52 1.53 7.33 12.56
C PRO A 52 2.75 8.22 12.26
N SER A 53 3.83 7.67 11.69
CA SER A 53 5.04 8.42 11.34
C SER A 53 5.72 7.84 10.12
N ARG A 54 6.51 8.67 9.43
CA ARG A 54 7.34 8.24 8.29
C ARG A 54 8.27 7.09 8.68
N VAL A 55 8.88 7.15 9.86
CA VAL A 55 9.81 6.11 10.34
C VAL A 55 9.11 4.75 10.45
N LYS A 56 7.88 4.69 10.99
CA LYS A 56 7.13 3.42 11.03
C LYS A 56 6.77 2.92 9.64
N ALA A 57 6.39 3.81 8.73
CA ALA A 57 6.14 3.46 7.33
C ALA A 57 7.42 2.94 6.64
N GLU A 58 8.57 3.53 6.94
CA GLU A 58 9.87 3.11 6.39
C GLU A 58 10.27 1.73 6.86
N ILE A 59 10.07 1.40 8.14
CA ILE A 59 10.28 0.04 8.67
C ILE A 59 9.39 -0.97 7.94
N GLY A 60 8.11 -0.64 7.73
CA GLY A 60 7.18 -1.48 6.97
C GLY A 60 7.62 -1.65 5.51
N ALA A 61 8.00 -0.56 4.86
CA ALA A 61 8.50 -0.55 3.49
C ALA A 61 9.76 -1.40 3.33
N GLU A 62 10.67 -1.33 4.29
CA GLU A 62 11.92 -2.11 4.24
C GLU A 62 11.66 -3.61 4.39
N ARG A 63 10.70 -4.01 5.22
CA ARG A 63 10.27 -5.41 5.32
C ARG A 63 9.69 -5.91 4.00
N LEU A 64 8.84 -5.12 3.36
CA LEU A 64 8.25 -5.44 2.06
C LEU A 64 9.33 -5.57 0.97
N ARG A 65 10.32 -4.66 0.96
CA ARG A 65 11.46 -4.76 0.03
C ARG A 65 12.31 -6.00 0.28
N LYS A 66 12.50 -6.41 1.53
CA LYS A 66 13.20 -7.65 1.87
C LYS A 66 12.47 -8.90 1.37
N GLU A 67 11.14 -8.87 1.31
CA GLU A 67 10.33 -9.92 0.68
C GLU A 67 10.29 -9.83 -0.85
N GLY A 68 10.94 -8.83 -1.45
CA GLY A 68 10.99 -8.63 -2.90
C GLY A 68 9.83 -7.80 -3.46
N HIS A 69 9.00 -7.21 -2.60
CA HIS A 69 7.92 -6.32 -3.02
C HIS A 69 8.41 -4.88 -3.21
N GLN A 70 7.84 -4.18 -4.19
CA GLN A 70 8.03 -2.74 -4.31
C GLN A 70 7.36 -2.06 -3.11
N ALA A 71 8.01 -1.04 -2.56
CA ALA A 71 7.47 -0.29 -1.42
C ALA A 71 7.79 1.19 -1.57
N VAL A 72 6.75 2.01 -1.74
CA VAL A 72 6.84 3.46 -1.91
C VAL A 72 6.09 4.12 -0.76
N ILE A 73 6.81 4.91 0.04
CA ILE A 73 6.22 5.60 1.19
C ILE A 73 5.46 6.82 0.67
N LEU A 74 4.20 6.93 1.07
CA LEU A 74 3.31 8.04 0.72
C LEU A 74 2.77 8.69 1.98
N GLN A 75 2.71 10.02 1.96
CA GLN A 75 2.03 10.80 2.98
C GLN A 75 0.61 11.11 2.47
N LEU A 76 -0.41 10.54 3.11
CA LEU A 76 -1.77 11.04 2.92
C LEU A 76 -2.05 12.12 3.96
N LYS A 77 -2.31 13.31 3.46
CA LYS A 77 -2.94 14.37 4.24
C LYS A 77 -4.45 14.10 4.17
N PRO A 78 -5.16 14.01 5.31
CA PRO A 78 -6.61 13.98 5.31
C PRO A 78 -7.19 15.26 4.71
#